data_AF-A0A1W1YFZ3-F1
#
_entry.id   AF-A0A1W1YFZ3-F1
#
_cell.length_a   1.000
_cell.length_b   1.000
_cell.length_c   1.000
_cell.angle_alpha   90.00
_cell.angle_beta   90.00
_cell.angle_gamma   90.00
#
_symmetry.space_group_name_H-M   'P 1'
#
loop_
_entity.id
_entity.type
_entity.pdbx_description
1 polymer ?
#
loop_
_entity_poly.entity_id
_entity_poly.type
_entity_poly.pdbx_seq_one_letter_code
_entity_poly.pdbx_strand_id
1 'polypeptide(L)' 'MLCPYCGEEMKAGILNGDTRTGIHWKEGTKGSTVMDRICNIGNLTALKHKWSMWFTLESHFCRKCKKMIIDTDVTR' A
#
# COMPACT_ATOMS: atom_id res chain seq x y z
N MET A 1 14.93 7.54 3.11
CA MET A 1 15.14 6.12 2.74
C MET A 1 15.97 6.09 1.46
N LEU A 2 16.97 5.21 1.36
CA LEU A 2 17.69 4.96 0.11
C LEU A 2 16.97 3.88 -0.71
N CYS A 3 16.90 4.06 -2.03
CA CYS A 3 16.27 3.11 -2.93
C CYS A 3 17.09 1.81 -2.97
N PRO A 4 16.51 0.64 -2.65
CA PRO A 4 17.24 -0.63 -2.62
C PRO A 4 17.67 -1.10 -4.02
N TYR A 5 17.15 -0.48 -5.09
CA TYR A 5 17.46 -0.85 -6.47
C TYR A 5 18.55 0.01 -7.12
N CYS A 6 18.69 1.28 -6.72
CA CYS A 6 19.62 2.20 -7.36
C CYS A 6 20.44 3.07 -6.41
N GLY A 7 20.27 2.90 -5.08
CA GLY A 7 21.03 3.60 -4.05
C GLY A 7 20.68 5.09 -3.87
N GLU A 8 19.77 5.64 -4.67
CA GLU A 8 19.40 7.07 -4.61
C GLU A 8 18.44 7.37 -3.46
N GLU A 9 18.44 8.61 -2.99
CA GLU A 9 17.48 9.07 -1.99
C GLU A 9 16.04 9.03 -2.55
N MET A 10 15.14 8.42 -1.78
CA MET A 10 13.72 8.34 -2.11
C MET A 10 12.94 9.50 -1.50
N LYS A 11 11.96 10.02 -2.25
CA LYS A 11 11.07 11.07 -1.76
C LYS A 11 9.95 10.45 -0.93
N ALA A 12 9.84 10.86 0.33
CA ALA A 12 8.70 10.53 1.17
C ALA A 12 7.42 11.21 0.65
N GLY A 13 6.30 10.52 0.72
CA GLY A 13 5.00 10.99 0.31
C GLY A 13 3.87 10.28 1.04
N ILE A 14 2.65 10.76 0.79
CA ILE A 14 1.43 10.17 1.31
C ILE A 14 0.57 9.80 0.12
N LEU A 15 0.25 8.51 -0.01
CA LEU A 15 -0.83 8.05 -0.86
C LEU A 15 -2.15 8.30 -0.16
N ASN A 16 -3.11 8.87 -0.87
CA ASN A 16 -4.48 9.04 -0.41
C ASN A 16 -5.46 8.38 -1.38
N GLY A 17 -6.56 7.87 -0.85
CA GLY A 17 -7.61 7.26 -1.67
C GLY A 17 -8.91 7.09 -0.89
N ASP A 18 -9.96 6.74 -1.63
CA ASP A 18 -11.29 6.47 -1.06
C ASP A 18 -11.33 5.05 -0.47
N THR A 19 -11.82 4.93 0.76
CA THR A 19 -11.91 3.67 1.52
C THR A 19 -13.01 2.73 1.04
N ARG A 20 -13.92 3.16 0.15
CA ARG A 20 -15.03 2.32 -0.34
C ARG A 20 -14.60 0.98 -0.94
N THR A 21 -13.35 0.84 -1.36
CA THR A 21 -12.83 -0.39 -1.96
C THR A 21 -11.70 -1.06 -1.18
N GLY A 22 -11.21 -0.44 -0.10
CA GLY A 22 -9.97 -0.87 0.58
C GLY A 22 -8.75 -0.89 -0.36
N ILE A 23 -7.54 -0.99 0.19
CA ILE A 23 -6.39 -1.47 -0.59
C ILE A 23 -6.09 -2.87 -0.08
N HIS A 24 -6.22 -3.85 -0.97
CA HIS A 24 -5.88 -5.22 -0.70
C HIS A 24 -4.68 -5.63 -1.53
N TRP A 25 -3.68 -6.22 -0.88
CA TRP A 25 -2.57 -6.87 -1.53
C TRP A 25 -2.77 -8.38 -1.52
N LYS A 26 -2.58 -9.01 -2.68
CA LYS A 26 -2.64 -10.47 -2.83
C LYS A 26 -1.45 -10.92 -3.67
N GLU A 27 -0.77 -11.96 -3.22
CA GLU A 27 0.32 -12.55 -3.97
C GLU A 27 -0.19 -13.16 -5.30
N GLY A 28 0.57 -12.92 -6.37
CA GLY A 28 0.29 -13.47 -7.70
C GLY A 28 -0.39 -12.49 -8.66
N THR A 29 -1.08 -13.03 -9.66
CA THR A 29 -1.66 -12.26 -10.78
C THR A 29 -3.17 -12.06 -10.67
N LYS A 30 -3.82 -12.64 -9.65
CA LYS A 30 -5.27 -12.56 -9.46
C LYS A 30 -5.60 -11.57 -8.35
N GLY A 31 -6.61 -10.75 -8.58
CA GLY A 31 -7.14 -9.82 -7.57
C GLY A 31 -7.82 -10.55 -6.40
N SER A 32 -8.12 -9.78 -5.36
CA SER A 32 -8.84 -10.26 -4.17
C SER A 32 -10.24 -10.74 -4.55
N THR A 33 -10.61 -11.92 -4.06
CA THR A 33 -11.95 -12.50 -4.19
C THR A 33 -12.88 -11.94 -3.11
N VAL A 34 -14.18 -12.17 -3.26
CA VAL A 34 -15.19 -11.79 -2.24
C VAL A 34 -14.89 -12.47 -0.91
N MET A 35 -14.45 -13.74 -0.92
CA MET A 35 -14.06 -14.46 0.30
C MET A 35 -12.84 -13.83 0.97
N ASP A 36 -11.84 -13.36 0.20
CA ASP A 36 -10.68 -12.67 0.77
C ASP A 36 -11.10 -11.40 1.53
N ARG A 37 -12.08 -10.66 1.00
CA ARG A 37 -12.62 -9.47 1.68
C ARG A 37 -13.37 -9.82 2.96
N ILE A 38 -14.16 -10.90 2.96
CA ILE A 38 -14.91 -11.36 4.14
C ILE A 38 -13.94 -11.82 5.25
N CYS A 39 -12.89 -12.55 4.87
CA CYS A 39 -11.89 -13.04 5.80
C CYS A 39 -10.83 -11.99 6.16
N ASN A 40 -10.97 -10.74 5.69
CA ASN A 40 -10.03 -9.65 5.93
C ASN A 40 -8.59 -9.97 5.47
N ILE A 41 -8.44 -10.81 4.45
CA ILE A 41 -7.17 -11.26 3.89
C ILE A 41 -6.59 -10.18 2.99
N GLY A 42 -5.29 -9.91 3.12
CA GLY A 42 -4.59 -9.01 2.21
C GLY A 42 -4.72 -7.53 2.58
N ASN A 43 -5.27 -7.18 3.74
CA ASN A 43 -5.36 -5.78 4.15
C ASN A 43 -4.00 -5.25 4.60
N LEU A 44 -3.66 -4.06 4.14
CA LEU A 44 -2.44 -3.36 4.50
C LEU A 44 -2.61 -2.68 5.86
N THR A 45 -1.85 -3.09 6.85
CA THR A 45 -1.88 -2.53 8.22
C THR A 45 -1.43 -1.07 8.29
N ALA A 46 -0.58 -0.62 7.35
CA ALA A 46 -0.12 0.76 7.29
C ALA A 46 -1.20 1.76 6.82
N LEU A 47 -2.40 1.29 6.44
CA LEU A 47 -3.53 2.14 6.11
C LEU A 47 -4.02 2.90 7.35
N LYS A 48 -3.77 4.20 7.38
CA LYS A 48 -4.31 5.11 8.38
C LYS A 48 -5.64 5.68 7.89
N HIS A 49 -6.75 5.28 8.52
CA HIS A 49 -8.06 5.84 8.25
C HIS A 49 -8.21 7.19 8.96
N LYS A 50 -8.20 8.29 8.20
CA LYS A 50 -8.42 9.63 8.77
C LYS A 50 -9.89 10.00 8.88
N TRP A 51 -10.75 9.39 8.05
CA TRP A 51 -12.22 9.43 8.14
C TRP A 51 -12.82 8.18 7.48
N SER A 52 -14.10 7.90 7.74
CA SER A 52 -14.82 6.72 7.21
C SER A 52 -14.75 6.56 5.68
N MET A 53 -14.38 7.62 4.94
CA MET A 53 -14.30 7.64 3.48
C MET A 53 -12.87 7.77 2.91
N TRP A 54 -11.84 8.09 3.72
CA TRP A 54 -10.48 8.32 3.20
C TRP A 54 -9.39 7.61 4.01
N PHE A 55 -8.46 6.97 3.30
CA PHE A 55 -7.24 6.42 3.88
C PHE A 55 -6.02 7.23 3.44
N THR A 56 -5.01 7.17 4.28
CA THR A 56 -3.67 7.67 3.99
C THR A 56 -2.66 6.56 4.24
N LEU A 57 -1.68 6.45 3.36
CA LEU A 57 -0.61 5.45 3.42
C LEU A 57 0.71 6.14 3.15
N GLU A 58 1.66 5.97 4.07
CA GLU A 58 3.01 6.52 3.90
C GLU A 58 3.74 5.70 2.83
N SER A 59 4.44 6.40 1.92
CA SER A 59 5.17 5.75 0.85
C SER A 59 6.44 6.49 0.49
N HIS A 60 7.38 5.75 -0.08
CA HIS A 60 8.64 6.28 -0.59
C HIS A 60 8.69 6.06 -2.10
N PHE A 61 8.84 7.15 -2.87
CA PHE A 61 8.93 7.08 -4.32
C PHE A 61 10.34 7.39 -4.81
N CYS A 62 10.90 6.47 -5.59
CA CYS A 62 12.15 6.69 -6.31
C CYS A 62 11.85 7.19 -7.72
N ARG A 63 12.27 8.42 -8.04
CA ARG A 63 12.07 9.02 -9.37
C ARG A 63 12.84 8.29 -10.49
N LYS A 64 14.03 7.78 -10.19
CA LYS A 64 14.92 7.11 -11.17
C LYS A 64 14.37 5.74 -11.58
N CYS A 65 14.05 4.90 -10.61
CA CYS A 65 13.48 3.57 -10.86
C CYS A 65 11.98 3.61 -11.18
N LYS A 66 11.30 4.74 -10.93
CA LYS A 66 9.83 4.89 -10.97
C LYS A 66 9.12 3.84 -10.10
N LYS A 67 9.77 3.44 -9.01
CA LYS A 67 9.26 2.44 -8.05
C LYS A 67 8.80 3.14 -6.79
N MET A 68 7.74 2.60 -6.20
CA MET A 68 7.22 3.00 -4.91
C MET A 68 7.42 1.85 -3.92
N ILE A 69 7.86 2.19 -2.72
CA ILE A 69 8.00 1.26 -1.60
C ILE A 69 7.06 1.73 -0.51
N ILE A 70 6.33 0.78 0.05
CA ILE A 70 5.39 0.98 1.15
C ILE A 70 5.78 -0.06 2.18
N ASP A 71 6.18 0.40 3.35
CA ASP A 71 6.44 -0.48 4.49
C ASP A 71 5.10 -0.75 5.17
N THR A 72 4.68 -2.02 5.17
CA THR A 72 3.39 -2.45 5.74
C THR A 72 3.42 -3.94 6.04
N ASP A 73 2.70 -4.35 7.07
CA ASP A 73 2.31 -5.75 7.23
C ASP A 73 1.00 -6.01 6.50
N VAL A 74 0.81 -7.25 6.06
CA VAL A 74 -0.39 -7.71 5.37
C VAL A 74 -1.12 -8.71 6.26
N THR A 75 -2.43 -8.53 6.42
CA THR A 75 -3.27 -9.48 7.18
C THR A 75 -3.43 -10.81 6.44
N ARG A 76 -3.48 -11.90 7.21
CA ARG A 76 -3.52 -13.30 6.76
C ARG A 76 -4.84 -13.68 6.09
#